data_AF-A0A644ZMV0-F1
#
_entry.id   AF-A0A644ZMV0-F1
#
_cell.length_a   1.000
_cell.length_b   1.000
_cell.length_c   1.000
_cell.angle_alpha   90.00
_cell.angle_beta   90.00
_cell.angle_gamma   90.00
#
_symmetry.space_group_name_H-M   'P 1'
#
loop_
_entity.id
_entity.type
_entity.pdbx_description
1 polymer ?
#
loop_
_entity_poly.entity_id
_entity_poly.type
_entity_poly.pdbx_seq_one_letter_code
_entity_poly.pdbx_strand_id
1 'polypeptide(L)'
;MRFCIRCGAELSESSENLSMTYHKILRYIKVFLALTAVTTFYMTFSNDFTIYRSIDQIFYLLEFILISLSFFYHNKKSGVIYFFLWGYAELGLYFVILLVAYNQGSVIASMIDQIVSYTIGSMFFLIPTYLYYKKRYNLLS
;
A
#
# COMPACT_ATOMS: atom_id res chain seq x y z
N MET A 1 -26.85 -11.41 -37.84
CA MET A 1 -25.66 -11.02 -37.06
C MET A 1 -25.14 -12.24 -36.30
N ARG A 2 -24.06 -12.88 -36.77
CA ARG A 2 -23.35 -13.90 -35.98
C ARG A 2 -22.40 -13.17 -35.03
N PHE A 3 -22.74 -13.12 -33.74
CA PHE A 3 -21.80 -12.64 -32.72
C PHE A 3 -20.54 -13.51 -32.78
N CYS A 4 -19.38 -12.87 -32.88
CA CYS A 4 -18.08 -13.54 -32.88
C CYS A 4 -17.81 -14.10 -31.48
N ILE A 5 -18.25 -15.33 -31.24
CA ILE A 5 -18.01 -16.08 -29.99
C ILE A 5 -16.50 -16.23 -29.73
N ARG A 6 -15.67 -16.24 -30.80
CA ARG A 6 -14.20 -16.28 -30.72
C ARG A 6 -13.58 -15.03 -30.11
N CYS A 7 -14.09 -13.83 -30.44
CA CYS A 7 -13.61 -12.59 -29.83
C CYS A 7 -13.85 -12.57 -28.31
N GLY A 8 -14.94 -13.16 -27.82
CA GLY A 8 -15.25 -13.20 -26.38
C GLY A 8 -14.32 -14.12 -25.60
N ALA A 9 -13.95 -15.27 -26.16
CA ALA A 9 -13.04 -16.24 -25.54
C ALA A 9 -11.59 -15.71 -25.49
N GLU A 10 -11.10 -15.11 -26.58
CA GLU A 10 -9.76 -14.49 -26.61
C GLU A 10 -9.65 -13.30 -25.65
N LEU A 11 -10.71 -12.49 -25.52
CA LEU A 11 -10.74 -11.40 -24.55
C LEU A 11 -10.77 -11.91 -23.10
N SER A 12 -11.55 -12.98 -22.82
CA SER A 12 -11.61 -13.54 -21.47
C SER A 12 -10.29 -14.18 -21.06
N GLU A 13 -9.65 -14.93 -21.96
CA GLU A 13 -8.36 -15.58 -21.72
C GLU A 13 -7.23 -14.54 -21.52
N SER A 14 -7.18 -13.48 -22.34
CA SER A 14 -6.19 -12.41 -22.11
C SER A 14 -6.44 -11.68 -20.78
N SER A 15 -7.70 -11.45 -20.40
CA SER A 15 -8.06 -10.77 -19.15
C SER A 15 -7.71 -11.61 -17.91
N GLU A 16 -7.82 -12.94 -18.02
CA GLU A 16 -7.46 -13.87 -16.96
C GLU A 16 -5.94 -13.94 -16.79
N ASN A 17 -5.19 -13.99 -17.89
CA ASN A 17 -3.73 -13.93 -17.89
C ASN A 17 -3.19 -12.61 -17.31
N LEU A 18 -3.79 -11.47 -17.67
CA LEU A 18 -3.49 -10.15 -17.07
C LEU A 18 -3.76 -10.14 -15.55
N SER A 19 -4.89 -10.71 -15.13
CA SER A 19 -5.26 -10.82 -13.71
C SER A 19 -4.27 -11.70 -12.91
N MET A 20 -3.84 -12.82 -13.48
CA MET A 20 -2.81 -13.68 -12.88
C MET A 20 -1.43 -13.02 -12.83
N THR A 21 -1.09 -12.21 -13.85
CA THR A 21 0.15 -11.43 -13.88
C THR A 21 0.15 -10.36 -12.79
N TYR A 22 -0.95 -9.61 -12.66
CA TYR A 22 -1.09 -8.60 -11.61
C TYR A 22 -1.04 -9.20 -10.20
N HIS A 23 -1.61 -10.40 -9.98
CA HIS A 23 -1.49 -11.13 -8.71
C HIS A 23 -0.03 -11.39 -8.31
N LYS A 24 0.78 -11.86 -9.28
CA LYS A 24 2.22 -12.09 -9.07
C LYS A 24 2.96 -10.78 -8.79
N ILE A 25 2.67 -9.73 -9.55
CA ILE A 25 3.25 -8.40 -9.36
C ILE A 25 2.93 -7.87 -7.95
N LEU A 26 1.69 -7.97 -7.50
CA LEU A 26 1.30 -7.56 -6.14
C LEU A 26 2.12 -8.27 -5.06
N ARG A 27 2.48 -9.54 -5.27
CA ARG A 27 3.32 -10.27 -4.33
C ARG A 27 4.73 -9.67 -4.25
N TYR A 28 5.34 -9.34 -5.39
CA TYR A 28 6.65 -8.67 -5.41
C TYR A 28 6.60 -7.27 -4.80
N ILE A 29 5.52 -6.53 -5.06
CA ILE A 29 5.34 -5.20 -4.46
C ILE A 29 5.27 -5.30 -2.94
N LYS A 30 4.56 -6.29 -2.38
CA LYS A 30 4.53 -6.48 -0.91
C LYS A 30 5.93 -6.74 -0.33
N VAL A 31 6.78 -7.50 -1.02
CA VAL A 31 8.17 -7.72 -0.59
C VAL A 31 8.95 -6.40 -0.64
N PHE A 32 8.82 -5.65 -1.73
CA PHE A 32 9.46 -4.34 -1.85
C PHE A 32 9.02 -3.40 -0.73
N LEU A 33 7.71 -3.28 -0.46
CA LEU A 33 7.17 -2.45 0.62
C LEU A 33 7.66 -2.90 2.00
N ALA A 34 7.78 -4.21 2.24
CA ALA A 34 8.35 -4.73 3.49
C ALA A 34 9.82 -4.33 3.67
N LEU A 35 10.63 -4.41 2.61
CA LEU A 35 12.03 -3.98 2.64
C LEU A 35 12.15 -2.46 2.86
N THR A 36 11.29 -1.68 2.21
CA THR A 36 11.20 -0.23 2.42
C THR A 36 10.86 0.07 3.87
N ALA A 37 9.85 -0.56 4.45
CA ALA A 37 9.47 -0.37 5.86
C ALA A 37 10.62 -0.68 6.82
N VAL A 38 11.38 -1.77 6.60
CA VAL A 38 12.57 -2.11 7.39
C VAL A 38 13.66 -1.05 7.24
N THR A 39 13.91 -0.61 6.02
CA THR A 39 14.94 0.40 5.73
C THR A 39 14.59 1.72 6.40
N THR A 40 13.35 2.19 6.26
CA THR A 40 12.88 3.42 6.89
C THR A 40 12.92 3.31 8.41
N PHE A 41 12.50 2.17 8.98
CA PHE A 41 12.62 1.90 10.40
C PHE A 41 14.08 2.00 10.88
N TYR A 42 15.03 1.40 10.17
CA TYR A 42 16.45 1.49 10.50
C TYR A 42 16.96 2.94 10.42
N MET A 43 16.56 3.70 9.40
CA MET A 43 16.93 5.10 9.24
C MET A 43 16.46 5.98 10.41
N THR A 44 15.35 5.63 11.09
CA THR A 44 14.91 6.37 12.28
C THR A 44 15.93 6.33 13.42
N PHE A 45 16.77 5.29 13.53
CA PHE A 45 17.82 5.20 14.55
C PHE A 45 19.02 6.09 14.24
N SER A 46 19.21 6.43 12.96
CA SER A 46 20.31 7.27 12.48
C SER A 46 19.97 8.77 12.49
N ASN A 47 18.72 9.14 12.80
CA ASN A 47 18.28 10.53 12.87
C ASN A 47 18.34 11.05 14.32
N ASP A 48 19.06 12.15 14.53
CA ASP A 48 19.30 12.78 15.84
C ASP A 48 18.14 13.68 16.34
N PHE A 49 17.06 13.86 15.55
CA PHE A 49 15.93 14.72 15.92
C PHE A 49 14.91 14.00 16.84
N THR A 50 14.96 14.41 18.11
CA THR A 50 13.96 14.51 19.20
C THR A 50 12.55 13.88 19.09
N ILE A 51 12.12 13.24 20.20
CA ILE A 51 10.75 12.85 20.68
C ILE A 51 9.84 12.07 19.71
N TYR A 52 9.73 12.45 18.46
CA TYR A 52 8.89 11.83 17.43
C TYR A 52 9.44 10.52 16.89
N ARG A 53 10.74 10.28 17.06
CA ARG A 53 11.40 9.02 16.69
C ARG A 53 10.66 7.78 17.19
N SER A 54 10.20 7.79 18.45
CA SER A 54 9.50 6.63 19.02
C SER A 54 8.13 6.42 18.39
N ILE A 55 7.44 7.50 17.99
CA ILE A 55 6.15 7.42 17.29
C ILE A 55 6.38 6.86 15.89
N ASP A 56 7.32 7.42 15.14
CA ASP A 56 7.69 6.97 13.79
C ASP A 56 8.09 5.49 13.80
N GLN A 57 8.90 5.07 14.78
CA GLN A 57 9.30 3.68 14.96
C GLN A 57 8.12 2.74 15.19
N ILE A 58 7.14 3.13 16.01
CA ILE A 58 5.93 2.34 16.24
C ILE A 58 5.13 2.21 14.93
N PHE A 59 4.99 3.29 14.18
CA PHE A 59 4.26 3.27 12.90
C PHE A 59 4.98 2.42 11.86
N TYR A 60 6.29 2.57 11.66
CA TYR A 60 7.04 1.75 10.70
C TYR A 60 7.08 0.28 11.09
N LEU A 61 7.13 -0.03 12.39
CA LEU A 61 6.98 -1.41 12.87
C LEU A 61 5.59 -1.96 12.57
N LEU A 62 4.54 -1.18 12.82
CA LEU A 62 3.16 -1.56 12.50
C LEU A 62 2.99 -1.80 10.99
N GLU A 63 3.50 -0.91 10.16
CA GLU A 63 3.48 -1.04 8.71
C GLU A 63 4.18 -2.32 8.25
N PHE A 64 5.38 -2.59 8.79
CA PHE A 64 6.13 -3.81 8.51
C PHE A 64 5.35 -5.07 8.89
N ILE A 65 4.69 -5.08 10.06
CA ILE A 65 3.86 -6.21 10.50
C ILE A 65 2.67 -6.40 9.55
N LEU A 66 1.95 -5.32 9.22
CA LEU A 66 0.77 -5.38 8.35
C LEU A 66 1.13 -5.88 6.95
N ILE A 67 2.21 -5.37 6.35
CA ILE A 67 2.62 -5.81 5.02
C ILE A 67 3.15 -7.25 5.03
N SER A 68 3.85 -7.66 6.10
CA SER A 68 4.31 -9.04 6.29
C SER A 68 3.14 -10.01 6.42
N LEU A 69 2.15 -9.70 7.26
CA LEU A 69 0.92 -10.49 7.37
C LEU A 69 0.17 -10.53 6.03
N SER A 70 0.11 -9.41 5.31
CA SER A 70 -0.46 -9.35 3.97
C SER A 70 0.26 -10.25 2.95
N PHE A 71 1.58 -10.38 3.08
CA PHE A 71 2.38 -11.27 2.25
C PHE A 71 2.15 -12.74 2.60
N PHE A 72 2.21 -13.11 3.89
CA PHE A 72 1.97 -14.49 4.32
C PHE A 72 0.55 -14.97 3.99
N TYR A 73 -0.44 -14.10 4.11
CA TYR A 73 -1.83 -14.37 3.79
C TYR A 73 -2.24 -13.90 2.39
N HIS A 74 -1.31 -13.76 1.45
CA HIS A 74 -1.55 -13.16 0.13
C HIS A 74 -2.71 -13.78 -0.66
N ASN A 75 -3.01 -15.06 -0.48
CA ASN A 75 -4.11 -15.77 -1.14
C ASN A 75 -5.40 -15.86 -0.31
N LYS A 76 -5.47 -15.16 0.83
CA LYS A 76 -6.63 -15.16 1.75
C LYS A 76 -7.25 -13.79 1.84
N LYS A 77 -8.53 -13.73 2.23
CA LYS A 77 -9.22 -12.46 2.51
C LYS A 77 -8.50 -11.63 3.58
N SER A 78 -7.99 -12.29 4.61
CA SER A 78 -7.21 -11.62 5.67
C SER A 78 -5.99 -10.89 5.12
N GLY A 79 -5.27 -11.44 4.14
CA GLY A 79 -4.13 -10.78 3.52
C GLY A 79 -4.50 -9.50 2.76
N VAL A 80 -5.69 -9.47 2.16
CA VAL A 80 -6.25 -8.27 1.52
C VAL A 80 -6.56 -7.21 2.58
N ILE A 81 -7.19 -7.62 3.68
CA ILE A 81 -7.52 -6.71 4.79
C ILE A 81 -6.23 -6.10 5.36
N TYR A 82 -5.21 -6.91 5.66
CA TYR A 82 -3.92 -6.40 6.15
C TYR A 82 -3.24 -5.43 5.16
N PHE A 83 -3.40 -5.65 3.85
CA PHE A 83 -2.87 -4.74 2.83
C PHE A 83 -3.53 -3.37 2.88
N PHE A 84 -4.87 -3.32 2.98
CA PHE A 84 -5.57 -2.04 3.07
C PHE A 84 -5.36 -1.36 4.41
N LEU A 85 -5.29 -2.13 5.51
CA LEU A 85 -4.90 -1.58 6.82
C LEU A 85 -3.51 -0.95 6.77
N TRP A 86 -2.55 -1.57 6.07
CA TRP A 86 -1.23 -0.97 5.83
C TRP A 86 -1.37 0.38 5.10
N GLY A 87 -2.12 0.44 4.00
CA GLY A 87 -2.31 1.69 3.25
C GLY A 87 -2.99 2.80 4.08
N TYR A 88 -3.93 2.44 4.95
CA TYR A 88 -4.53 3.40 5.89
C TYR A 88 -3.56 3.84 6.99
N ALA A 89 -2.71 2.94 7.49
CA ALA A 89 -1.69 3.28 8.48
C ALA A 89 -0.66 4.27 7.91
N GLU A 90 -0.21 4.04 6.67
CA GLU A 90 0.71 4.93 5.95
C GLU A 90 0.12 6.35 5.80
N LEU A 91 -1.12 6.45 5.28
CA LEU A 91 -1.81 7.74 5.16
C LEU A 91 -2.06 8.40 6.52
N GLY A 92 -2.36 7.60 7.55
CA GLY A 92 -2.54 8.05 8.92
C GLY A 92 -1.27 8.67 9.50
N LEU A 93 -0.11 8.07 9.26
CA LEU A 93 1.20 8.60 9.70
C LEU A 93 1.46 9.98 9.09
N TYR A 94 1.27 10.14 7.78
CA TYR A 94 1.46 11.45 7.14
C TYR A 94 0.52 12.53 7.68
N PHE A 95 -0.72 12.16 8.02
CA PHE A 95 -1.66 13.08 8.65
C PHE A 95 -1.20 13.48 10.07
N VAL A 96 -0.69 12.53 10.86
CA VAL A 96 -0.13 12.80 12.19
C VAL A 96 1.08 13.74 12.09
N ILE A 97 1.99 13.49 11.15
CA ILE A 97 3.16 14.37 10.90
C ILE A 97 2.70 15.80 10.59
N LEU A 98 1.68 15.96 9.72
CA LEU A 98 1.13 17.27 9.39
C LEU A 98 0.54 17.98 10.61
N LEU A 99 -0.26 17.26 11.41
CA LEU A 99 -0.91 17.82 12.59
C LEU A 99 0.12 18.25 13.65
N VAL A 100 1.15 17.44 13.87
CA VAL A 100 2.26 17.76 14.77
C VAL A 100 3.01 19.01 14.30
N ALA A 101 3.36 19.08 13.02
CA ALA A 101 4.03 20.25 12.45
C ALA A 101 3.17 21.51 12.53
N TYR A 102 1.86 21.38 12.30
CA TYR A 102 0.89 22.48 12.40
C TYR A 102 0.84 23.03 13.83
N ASN A 103 0.76 22.15 14.82
CA ASN A 103 0.73 22.54 16.23
C ASN A 103 2.04 23.21 16.70
N GLN A 104 3.16 22.97 16.02
CA GLN A 104 4.45 23.59 16.31
C GLN A 104 4.70 24.88 15.52
N GLY A 105 3.81 25.26 14.60
CA GLY A 105 4.05 26.38 13.69
C GLY A 105 5.20 26.14 12.71
N SER A 106 5.62 24.88 12.51
CA SER A 106 6.75 24.48 11.68
C SER A 106 6.31 23.96 10.30
N VAL A 107 5.08 24.26 9.88
CA VAL A 107 4.58 23.83 8.56
C VAL A 107 5.20 24.70 7.49
N ILE A 108 6.07 24.07 6.69
CA ILE A 108 6.68 24.67 5.51
C ILE A 108 5.88 24.21 4.28
N ALA A 109 5.68 25.09 3.28
CA ALA A 109 4.91 24.76 2.07
C ALA A 109 5.42 23.47 1.37
N SER A 110 6.73 23.24 1.37
CA SER A 110 7.33 22.01 0.83
C SER A 110 6.86 20.73 1.53
N MET A 111 6.51 20.78 2.82
CA MET A 111 6.01 19.63 3.57
C MET A 111 4.58 19.26 3.12
N ILE A 112 3.77 20.27 2.83
CA ILE A 112 2.41 20.08 2.29
C ILE A 112 2.52 19.45 0.89
N ASP A 113 3.39 19.98 0.03
CA ASP A 113 3.60 19.43 -1.32
C ASP A 113 4.06 17.96 -1.29
N GLN A 114 4.96 17.62 -0.36
CA GLN A 114 5.40 16.24 -0.15
C GLN A 114 4.23 15.33 0.26
N ILE A 115 3.45 15.73 1.27
CA ILE A 115 2.32 14.92 1.76
C ILE A 115 1.24 14.73 0.68
N VAL A 116 0.94 15.79 -0.09
CA VAL A 116 0.01 15.71 -1.21
C VAL A 116 0.54 14.76 -2.29
N SER A 117 1.81 14.87 -2.64
CA SER A 117 2.46 13.99 -3.63
C SER A 117 2.40 12.52 -3.19
N TYR A 118 2.77 12.24 -1.92
CA TYR A 118 2.68 10.90 -1.35
C TYR A 118 1.26 10.37 -1.34
N THR A 119 0.28 11.19 -0.94
CA THR A 119 -1.13 10.78 -0.90
C THR A 119 -1.64 10.41 -2.30
N ILE A 120 -1.33 11.22 -3.31
CA ILE A 120 -1.69 10.94 -4.70
C ILE A 120 -1.01 9.65 -5.18
N GLY A 121 0.28 9.47 -4.86
CA GLY A 121 1.04 8.26 -5.17
C GLY A 121 0.42 7.00 -4.57
N SER A 122 0.10 7.02 -3.27
CA SER A 122 -0.55 5.90 -2.59
C SER A 122 -1.94 5.62 -3.17
N MET A 123 -2.73 6.64 -3.53
CA MET A 123 -4.03 6.46 -4.20
C MET A 123 -3.89 5.80 -5.57
N PHE A 124 -2.91 6.21 -6.37
CA PHE A 124 -2.65 5.62 -7.69
C PHE A 124 -2.38 4.11 -7.61
N PHE A 125 -1.84 3.65 -6.49
CA PHE A 125 -1.57 2.23 -6.26
C PHE A 125 -2.73 1.49 -5.58
N LEU A 126 -3.39 2.11 -4.59
CA LEU A 126 -4.48 1.48 -3.82
C LEU A 126 -5.75 1.30 -4.66
N ILE A 127 -6.08 2.24 -5.56
CA ILE A 127 -7.31 2.17 -6.37
C ILE A 127 -7.30 0.96 -7.33
N PRO A 128 -6.28 0.74 -8.19
CA PRO A 128 -6.22 -0.46 -9.04
C PRO A 128 -6.21 -1.75 -8.22
N THR A 129 -5.51 -1.75 -7.09
CA THR A 129 -5.45 -2.92 -6.19
C THR A 129 -6.81 -3.24 -5.59
N TYR A 130 -7.59 -2.21 -5.22
CA TYR A 130 -8.96 -2.35 -4.75
C TYR A 130 -9.88 -2.92 -5.84
N LEU A 131 -9.82 -2.40 -7.06
CA LEU A 131 -10.62 -2.91 -8.17
C LEU A 131 -10.27 -4.37 -8.49
N TYR A 132 -8.99 -4.73 -8.45
CA TYR A 132 -8.52 -6.10 -8.60
C TYR A 132 -9.10 -7.04 -7.53
N TYR A 133 -8.97 -6.69 -6.25
CA TYR A 133 -9.49 -7.53 -5.17
C TYR A 133 -11.01 -7.53 -5.13
N LYS A 134 -11.71 -6.45 -5.49
CA LYS A 134 -13.18 -6.44 -5.60
C LYS A 134 -13.68 -7.52 -6.56
N LYS A 135 -12.98 -7.75 -7.68
CA LYS A 135 -13.32 -8.81 -8.65
C LYS A 135 -12.98 -10.21 -8.13
N ARG A 136 -11.91 -10.38 -7.35
CA ARG A 136 -11.41 -11.68 -6.86
C ARG A 136 -11.79 -12.04 -5.43
N TYR A 137 -12.45 -11.15 -4.68
CA TYR A 137 -12.65 -11.30 -3.23
C TYR A 137 -13.38 -12.60 -2.87
N ASN A 138 -14.35 -13.00 -3.67
CA ASN A 138 -15.14 -14.21 -3.46
C ASN A 138 -14.38 -15.50 -3.79
N LEU A 139 -13.28 -15.41 -4.54
CA LEU A 139 -12.41 -16.53 -4.87
C LEU A 139 -11.32 -16.77 -3.82
N LEU A 140 -11.13 -15.81 -2.91
CA LEU A 140 -10.17 -15.93 -1.82
C LEU A 140 -10.76 -16.78 -0.70
N SER A 141 -9.93 -17.67 -0.17
CA SER A 141 -10.23 -18.46 1.02
C SER A 141 -10.25 -17.61 2.30
#